data_AF-A0A7C5SHC8-F1
#
_entry.id   AF-A0A7C5SHC8-F1
#
_cell.length_a   1.000
_cell.length_b   1.000
_cell.length_c   1.000
_cell.angle_alpha   90.00
_cell.angle_beta   90.00
_cell.angle_gamma   90.00
#
_symmetry.space_group_name_H-M   'P 1'
#
loop_
_entity.id
_entity.type
_entity.pdbx_description
1 polymer ?
#
loop_
_entity_poly.entity_id
_entity_poly.type
_entity_poly.pdbx_seq_one_letter_code
_entity_poly.pdbx_strand_id
1 'polypeptide(L)' 'MDCSGPPMPRSDRPVIGPRHRTPLVAIASGKGGVGKSTLAVNLAVGVSRTRPMVLVDADLGTANADVLCGLAPTRRLDTE' A
#
# COMPACT_ATOMS: atom_id res chain seq x y z
N MET A 1 -11.91 9.74 20.99
CA MET A 1 -11.27 9.96 19.68
C MET A 1 -11.93 8.97 18.74
N ASP A 2 -12.94 9.47 18.05
CA ASP A 2 -13.82 8.73 17.15
C ASP A 2 -13.12 8.65 15.78
N CYS A 3 -12.83 7.43 15.31
CA CYS A 3 -12.24 7.15 14.00
C CYS A 3 -13.32 6.89 12.93
N SER A 4 -14.44 7.61 12.93
CA SER A 4 -15.39 7.62 11.83
C SER A 4 -14.90 8.57 10.73
N GLY A 5 -13.87 8.11 10.00
CA GLY A 5 -13.60 8.67 8.68
C GLY A 5 -14.85 8.55 7.80
N PRO A 6 -15.07 9.47 6.85
CA PRO A 6 -16.21 9.41 5.95
C PRO A 6 -16.25 8.05 5.21
N PRO A 7 -17.43 7.49 4.94
CA PRO A 7 -17.54 6.21 4.25
C PRO A 7 -16.83 6.30 2.88
N MET A 8 -15.87 5.41 2.64
CA MET A 8 -15.19 5.30 1.36
C MET A 8 -16.24 5.04 0.26
N PRO A 9 -16.19 5.76 -0.87
CA PRO A 9 -17.15 5.56 -1.95
C PRO A 9 -17.01 4.13 -2.49
N ARG A 10 -18.08 3.34 -2.39
CA ARG A 10 -18.11 1.98 -2.95
C ARG A 10 -18.06 2.07 -4.48
N SER A 11 -17.02 1.51 -5.07
CA SER A 11 -16.85 1.41 -6.52
C SER A 11 -17.69 0.26 -7.08
N ASP A 12 -19.02 0.37 -7.02
CA ASP A 12 -19.96 -0.58 -7.65
C ASP A 12 -20.15 -0.33 -9.16
N ARG A 13 -19.18 0.33 -9.83
CA ARG A 13 -19.24 0.53 -11.27
C ARG A 13 -18.49 -0.60 -11.99
N PRO A 14 -19.14 -1.33 -12.92
CA PRO A 14 -18.43 -2.28 -13.75
C PRO A 14 -17.40 -1.51 -14.57
N VAL A 15 -16.13 -1.94 -14.50
CA VAL A 15 -15.01 -1.33 -15.24
C VAL A 15 -15.17 -1.72 -16.71
N ILE A 16 -15.98 -0.96 -17.45
CA ILE A 16 -16.18 -1.09 -18.90
C ILE A 16 -15.58 0.16 -19.55
N GLY A 17 -14.29 0.08 -19.87
CA GLY A 17 -13.50 1.11 -20.55
C GLY A 17 -12.07 0.61 -20.82
N PRO A 18 -11.30 1.24 -21.71
CA PRO A 18 -9.90 0.86 -21.93
C PRO A 18 -9.19 0.88 -20.58
N ARG A 19 -8.61 -0.27 -20.17
CA ARG A 19 -8.08 -0.46 -18.82
C ARG A 19 -7.18 0.73 -18.48
N HIS A 20 -7.61 1.57 -17.55
CA HIS A 20 -6.72 2.54 -16.91
C HIS A 20 -5.57 1.72 -16.35
N ARG A 21 -4.42 1.72 -17.04
CA ARG A 21 -3.23 1.01 -16.59
C ARG A 21 -2.65 1.85 -15.46
N THR A 22 -3.03 1.52 -14.23
CA THR A 22 -2.31 2.01 -13.05
C THR A 22 -0.85 1.56 -13.19
N PRO A 23 0.13 2.48 -13.26
CA PRO A 23 1.53 2.11 -13.32
C PRO A 23 1.90 1.26 -12.10
N LEU A 24 2.56 0.13 -12.33
CA LEU A 24 3.00 -0.79 -11.27
C LEU A 24 4.52 -0.76 -11.18
N VAL A 25 5.04 -0.54 -9.96
CA VAL A 25 6.47 -0.55 -9.67
C VAL A 25 6.72 -1.57 -8.57
N ALA A 26 7.49 -2.62 -8.89
CA ALA A 26 7.92 -3.62 -7.92
C ALA A 26 9.33 -3.28 -7.39
N ILE A 27 9.48 -3.18 -6.07
CA ILE A 27 10.78 -2.98 -5.41
C ILE A 27 11.22 -4.31 -4.82
N ALA A 28 12.25 -4.91 -5.41
CA ALA A 28 12.73 -6.24 -5.04
C ALA A 28 14.27 -6.29 -4.89
N SER A 29 14.77 -7.25 -4.11
CA SER A 29 16.20 -7.53 -3.89
C SER A 29 16.35 -8.89 -3.24
N GLY A 30 17.35 -9.66 -3.68
CA GLY A 30 17.66 -11.00 -3.16
C GLY A 30 18.37 -11.02 -1.80
N LYS A 31 18.74 -9.85 -1.24
CA LYS A 31 19.39 -9.75 0.08
C LYS A 31 18.44 -9.08 1.09
N GLY A 32 18.43 -9.60 2.32
CA GLY A 32 17.74 -8.97 3.46
C GLY A 32 18.45 -7.70 3.93
N GLY A 33 17.70 -6.72 4.45
CA GLY A 33 18.27 -5.53 5.09
C GLY A 33 18.76 -4.40 4.15
N VAL A 34 18.57 -4.49 2.84
CA VAL A 34 19.03 -3.45 1.89
C VAL A 34 18.14 -2.19 1.83
N GLY A 35 17.10 -2.10 2.67
CA GLY A 35 16.21 -0.93 2.72
C GLY A 35 15.06 -0.90 1.72
N LYS A 36 14.65 -2.07 1.16
CA LYS A 36 13.51 -2.16 0.23
C LYS A 36 12.24 -1.49 0.75
N SER A 37 11.81 -1.87 1.96
CA SER A 37 10.58 -1.36 2.57
C SER A 37 10.69 0.14 2.87
N THR A 38 11.86 0.60 3.32
CA THR A 38 12.14 2.03 3.53
C THR A 38 11.99 2.82 2.23
N LEU A 39 12.56 2.34 1.12
CA LEU A 39 12.43 2.97 -0.18
C LEU A 39 10.97 2.98 -0.66
N ALA A 40 10.27 1.84 -0.55
CA ALA A 40 8.89 1.68 -0.99
C ALA A 40 7.93 2.63 -0.26
N VAL A 41 8.04 2.71 1.06
CA VAL A 41 7.22 3.61 1.90
C VAL A 41 7.47 5.06 1.54
N ASN A 42 8.74 5.50 1.48
CA ASN A 42 9.05 6.90 1.19
C ASN A 42 8.67 7.30 -0.24
N LEU A 43 8.84 6.41 -1.22
CA LEU A 43 8.39 6.64 -2.58
C LEU A 43 6.86 6.81 -2.62
N ALA A 44 6.11 5.93 -1.93
CA ALA A 44 4.66 6.03 -1.86
C ALA A 44 4.19 7.34 -1.20
N VAL A 45 4.82 7.76 -0.11
CA VAL A 45 4.55 9.05 0.55
C VAL A 45 4.87 10.24 -0.36
N GLY A 46 5.95 10.16 -1.16
CA GLY A 46 6.30 11.20 -2.13
C GLY A 46 5.26 11.31 -3.26
N VAL A 47 4.86 10.17 -3.83
CA VAL A 47 3.89 10.11 -4.94
C VAL A 47 2.49 10.51 -4.49
N SER A 48 2.06 10.10 -3.29
CA SER A 48 0.73 10.38 -2.75
C SER A 48 0.41 11.87 -2.61
N ARG A 49 1.45 12.72 -2.54
CA ARG A 49 1.31 14.19 -2.52
C ARG A 49 0.83 14.78 -3.84
N THR A 50 0.93 14.02 -4.95
CA THR A 50 0.61 14.53 -6.30
C THR A 50 -0.41 13.67 -7.05
N ARG A 51 -0.54 12.39 -6.70
CA ARG A 51 -1.42 11.43 -7.38
C ARG A 51 -1.97 10.38 -6.41
N PRO A 52 -3.13 9.77 -6.70
CA PRO A 52 -3.60 8.60 -5.97
C PRO A 52 -2.53 7.50 -5.98
N MET A 53 -2.23 6.95 -4.80
CA MET A 53 -1.14 5.99 -4.61
C MET A 53 -1.62 4.83 -3.72
N VAL A 54 -1.18 3.63 -4.06
CA VAL A 54 -1.39 2.42 -3.26
C VAL A 54 -0.01 1.80 -2.99
N LEU A 55 0.28 1.54 -1.72
CA LEU A 55 1.42 0.76 -1.29
C LEU A 55 0.94 -0.64 -0.90
N VAL A 56 1.57 -1.67 -1.45
CA VAL A 56 1.33 -3.06 -1.08
C VAL A 56 2.62 -3.60 -0.46
N ASP A 57 2.54 -4.05 0.79
CA ASP A 57 3.62 -4.84 1.38
C ASP A 57 3.47 -6.29 0.92
N ALA A 58 4.38 -6.74 0.06
CA ALA A 58 4.37 -8.10 -0.47
C ALA A 58 5.21 -9.06 0.38
N ASP A 59 5.81 -8.58 1.48
CA ASP A 59 6.50 -9.42 2.45
C ASP A 59 5.50 -9.91 3.50
N LEU A 60 4.76 -10.99 3.18
CA LEU A 60 3.72 -11.52 4.07
C LEU A 60 4.28 -12.12 5.37
N GLY A 61 5.55 -12.55 5.39
CA GLY A 61 6.17 -13.18 6.56
C GLY A 61 6.79 -12.18 7.53
N THR A 62 7.26 -11.04 7.02
CA THR A 62 7.90 -9.99 7.82
C THR A 62 7.46 -8.60 7.36
N ALA A 63 6.14 -8.41 7.21
CA ALA A 63 5.56 -7.14 6.79
C ALA A 63 6.03 -6.01 7.70
N ASN A 64 6.56 -4.95 7.09
CA ASN A 64 7.20 -3.84 7.79
C ASN A 64 6.56 -2.49 7.45
N ALA A 65 5.72 -2.41 6.42
CA ALA A 65 5.15 -1.14 5.98
C ALA A 65 4.26 -0.49 7.07
N ASP A 66 3.50 -1.29 7.81
CA ASP A 66 2.68 -0.80 8.92
C ASP A 66 3.54 -0.24 10.06
N VAL A 67 4.61 -0.94 10.44
CA VAL A 67 5.58 -0.46 11.45
C VAL A 67 6.22 0.85 11.00
N LEU A 68 6.69 0.92 9.76
CA LEU A 68 7.32 2.13 9.19
C LEU A 68 6.35 3.31 9.08
N CYS A 69 5.06 3.03 8.89
CA CYS A 69 4.01 4.06 8.85
C CYS A 69 3.39 4.36 10.23
N GLY A 70 3.82 3.67 11.30
CA GLY A 70 3.24 3.81 12.64
C GLY A 70 1.78 3.37 12.73
N LEU A 71 1.37 2.39 11.91
CA LEU A 71 0.01 1.88 11.86
C LEU A 71 -0.14 0.61 12.71
N ALA A 72 -1.31 0.44 13.32
CA ALA A 72 -1.71 -0.78 14.03
C ALA A 72 -2.90 -1.43 13.29
N PRO A 73 -2.66 -2.21 12.22
CA PRO A 73 -3.72 -2.80 11.43
C PRO A 73 -4.48 -3.87 12.23
N THR A 74 -5.81 -3.88 12.10
CA THR A 74 -6.69 -4.86 12.77
C THR A 74 -6.80 -6.19 12.01
N ARG A 75 -6.38 -6.22 10.74
CA ARG A 75 -6.31 -7.41 9.90
C ARG A 75 -5.09 -7.32 8.99
N ARG A 76 -4.45 -8.46 8.72
CA ARG A 76 -3.40 -8.61 7.71
C ARG A 76 -3.87 -9.55 6.60
N LEU A 77 -3.13 -9.59 5.49
CA LEU A 77 -3.48 -10.39 4.32
C LEU A 77 -3.17 -11.89 4.50
N ASP A 78 -2.32 -12.24 5.47
CA ASP A 78 -1.88 -13.59 5.81
C ASP A 78 -2.71 -14.24 6.93
N THR A 79 -3.66 -13.50 7.52
CA THR A 79 -4.56 -14.01 8.56
C THR A 79 -5.92 -14.35 7.97
N GLU A 80 -6.37 -15.60 8.10
CA GLU A 80 -7.74 -16.04 7.73
C GLU A 80 -8.83 -15.39 8.61
#